data_AF-A0A4R9JAL1-F1
#
_entry.id   AF-A0A4R9JAL1-F1
#
_cell.length_a   1.000
_cell.length_b   1.000
_cell.length_c   1.000
_cell.angle_alpha   90.00
_cell.angle_beta   90.00
_cell.angle_gamma   90.00
#
_symmetry.space_group_name_H-M   'P 1'
#
loop_
_entity.id
_entity.type
_entity.pdbx_description
1 polymer ?
#
loop_
_entity_poly.entity_id
_entity_poly.type
_entity_poly.pdbx_seq_one_letter_code
_entity_poly.pdbx_strand_id
1 'polypeptide(L)'
;MLSSLLPSKSGNGSKLFAASTYFHNEIFPPHWLNWTTDGANPIETGPTFLTRGLKCSGRYCDDVNLLASESGYTQTNSWWTDWFSEEGTNYRVCDNNAFVTGIKCSGSYCDNVSLKCSQLNNNGVRTGCYWTSGISEEDGGKFVAPESMYIAGASCNGRYCDNMSLYLCQADNGGPNVDQDALAQQFAPRLRFDQETTTGSGDSGKCFTSDPQTYYTQRAAGVAPQDLCNKDYSTISNNQVPIFYETSLVGTNAVLIRYWFFYAWQSTCFLSFGSHAADWEGMSVLVVNGQMKRVAWSQHSGWYSKEAGNFEVANGTHPVAYVGKNAHGSFHDSGGSGGCLYFEDFRNPGGNDYHQDTWNNLVRLRRGGDAPSWMNCQGSGCFDGIGHPMERGDWRSNAGCGSDGCGKSSVGGSIPFVNDPIGLEYSAISAKHSGKVLDVSGVSTSDNVNIWQWTNVGQDNQKWALESTGDGYFRFIAKHSGKCMNVKGGSTAAGMNVIQYSCGGGNNERFQLLSYGDGFFALQAKHSSQCLDIAGGATGDGGLLIQWPCAWTDNEKFQFLR
;
A
#
# COMPACT_ATOMS: atom_id res chain seq x y z
N MET A 1 22.15 20.05 -60.08
CA MET A 1 22.01 19.47 -58.74
C MET A 1 21.77 20.62 -57.78
N LEU A 2 20.63 20.57 -57.10
CA LEU A 2 19.97 21.70 -56.45
C LEU A 2 20.70 22.23 -55.21
N SER A 3 20.49 23.53 -55.05
CA SER A 3 20.84 24.41 -53.94
C SER A 3 19.83 24.31 -52.78
N SER A 4 20.33 24.59 -51.57
CA SER A 4 19.70 25.36 -50.48
C SER A 4 18.67 24.75 -49.51
N LEU A 5 18.71 25.36 -48.30
CA LEU A 5 17.64 25.58 -47.31
C LEU A 5 17.38 24.50 -46.26
N LEU A 6 17.73 24.84 -45.01
CA LEU A 6 16.92 24.49 -43.84
C LEU A 6 15.50 25.08 -44.02
N PRO A 7 14.44 24.39 -43.56
CA PRO A 7 13.82 24.87 -42.33
C PRO A 7 13.34 23.79 -41.35
N SER A 8 13.18 24.25 -40.11
CA SER A 8 12.65 23.62 -38.90
C SER A 8 11.38 22.78 -39.06
N LYS A 9 11.26 21.74 -38.23
CA LYS A 9 10.02 21.46 -37.49
C LYS A 9 10.32 20.86 -36.12
N SER A 10 9.95 21.64 -35.12
CA SER A 10 9.67 21.25 -33.74
C SER A 10 8.72 20.05 -33.68
N GLY A 11 9.05 19.09 -32.81
CA GLY A 11 8.14 18.04 -32.37
C GLY A 11 8.61 17.55 -31.01
N ASN A 12 8.08 18.17 -29.95
CA ASN A 12 8.23 17.76 -28.56
C ASN A 12 7.94 16.26 -28.43
N GLY A 13 8.94 15.50 -27.98
CA GLY A 13 8.80 14.07 -27.74
C GLY A 13 9.88 13.57 -26.79
N SER A 14 10.12 14.27 -25.68
CA SER A 14 10.98 13.81 -24.58
C SER A 14 10.97 14.79 -23.40
N LYS A 15 9.83 14.93 -22.72
CA LYS A 15 9.79 15.51 -21.37
C LYS A 15 8.74 14.81 -20.52
N LEU A 16 8.93 13.51 -20.29
CA LEU A 16 8.40 12.85 -19.11
C LEU A 16 9.58 12.15 -18.47
N PHE A 17 9.75 12.35 -17.16
CA PHE A 17 10.85 11.86 -16.33
C PHE A 17 12.17 12.64 -16.49
N ALA A 18 12.19 13.86 -15.97
CA ALA A 18 13.43 14.34 -15.35
C ALA A 18 13.70 13.41 -14.16
N ALA A 19 14.67 12.52 -14.33
CA ALA A 19 15.16 11.63 -13.29
C ALA A 19 15.80 12.46 -12.16
N SER A 20 15.00 12.77 -11.15
CA SER A 20 15.47 12.81 -9.76
C SER A 20 14.43 12.07 -8.95
N THR A 21 14.43 10.75 -9.07
CA THR A 21 13.85 9.95 -7.98
C THR A 21 14.63 10.37 -6.73
N TYR A 22 13.92 10.81 -5.70
CA TYR A 22 14.46 11.16 -4.38
C TYR A 22 15.15 9.99 -3.66
N PHE A 23 15.48 8.91 -4.38
CA PHE A 23 16.44 7.91 -3.95
C PHE A 23 17.78 8.60 -3.80
N HIS A 24 18.02 9.12 -2.61
CA HIS A 24 19.37 9.11 -2.07
C HIS A 24 19.93 7.70 -2.29
N ASN A 25 21.24 7.57 -2.48
CA ASN A 25 21.93 6.29 -2.51
C ASN A 25 21.86 5.64 -1.11
N GLU A 26 20.66 5.32 -0.67
CA GLU A 26 20.34 4.90 0.69
C GLU A 26 20.99 3.55 0.91
N ILE A 27 21.95 3.53 1.83
CA ILE A 27 22.66 2.31 2.23
C ILE A 27 21.68 1.39 2.98
N PHE A 28 20.64 1.96 3.61
CA PHE A 28 19.68 1.27 4.44
C PHE A 28 18.27 1.34 3.82
N PRO A 29 17.57 0.21 3.64
CA PRO A 29 16.13 0.24 3.44
C PRO A 29 15.47 0.73 4.73
N PRO A 30 14.19 1.13 4.65
CA PRO A 30 13.38 1.33 5.82
C PRO A 30 13.48 0.10 6.74
N HIS A 31 13.69 0.33 8.04
CA HIS A 31 13.91 -0.74 8.99
C HIS A 31 13.18 -0.45 10.30
N TRP A 32 12.67 -1.50 10.92
CA TRP A 32 12.06 -1.38 12.23
C TRP A 32 13.13 -1.16 13.29
N LEU A 33 12.85 -0.28 14.25
CA LEU A 33 13.66 -0.12 15.45
C LEU A 33 13.43 -1.30 16.41
N ASN A 34 14.04 -1.25 17.59
CA ASN A 34 13.66 -2.14 18.69
C ASN A 34 12.24 -1.80 19.18
N TRP A 35 11.62 -2.76 19.87
CA TRP A 35 10.39 -2.52 20.63
C TRP A 35 10.69 -1.71 21.90
N THR A 36 9.77 -0.82 22.27
CA THR A 36 9.68 -0.21 23.60
C THR A 36 8.31 -0.52 24.20
N THR A 37 8.25 -0.63 25.52
CA THR A 37 7.04 -0.95 26.30
C THR A 37 7.08 -0.17 27.62
N ASP A 38 6.12 -0.40 28.52
CA ASP A 38 6.10 0.26 29.84
C ASP A 38 7.39 0.02 30.62
N GLY A 39 8.04 1.12 31.03
CA GLY A 39 9.30 1.11 31.76
C GLY A 39 10.54 0.72 30.93
N ALA A 40 10.39 0.46 29.63
CA ALA A 40 11.52 0.20 28.75
C ALA A 40 12.23 1.50 28.32
N ASN A 41 13.43 1.34 27.78
CA ASN A 41 14.18 2.48 27.26
C ASN A 41 13.49 3.07 26.02
N PRO A 42 13.50 4.41 25.86
CA PRO A 42 13.04 5.06 24.64
C PRO A 42 13.71 4.51 23.39
N ILE A 43 12.96 4.49 22.29
CA ILE A 43 13.50 4.18 20.97
C ILE A 43 13.57 5.45 20.13
N GLU A 44 14.64 5.57 19.35
CA GLU A 44 14.95 6.76 18.57
C GLU A 44 15.59 6.38 17.24
N THR A 45 15.32 7.17 16.21
CA THR A 45 15.97 7.03 14.90
C THR A 45 17.39 7.63 14.94
N GLY A 46 18.26 7.15 14.04
CA GLY A 46 19.56 7.79 13.82
C GLY A 46 19.43 9.21 13.24
N PRO A 47 20.49 10.05 13.31
CA PRO A 47 20.44 11.48 13.00
C PRO A 47 20.07 11.85 11.55
N THR A 48 20.13 10.90 10.62
CA THR A 48 19.75 11.06 9.20
C THR A 48 18.45 10.34 8.84
N PHE A 49 17.83 9.67 9.82
CA PHE A 49 16.63 8.87 9.68
C PHE A 49 15.42 9.57 10.27
N LEU A 50 14.26 9.40 9.62
CA LEU A 50 12.97 9.86 10.10
C LEU A 50 12.00 8.70 10.26
N THR A 51 10.99 8.91 11.09
CA THR A 51 9.96 7.90 11.33
C THR A 51 8.94 7.92 10.21
N ARG A 52 8.75 6.79 9.53
CA ARG A 52 7.72 6.59 8.52
C ARG A 52 6.62 5.63 8.94
N GLY A 53 6.78 4.89 10.02
CA GLY A 53 5.78 3.92 10.43
C GLY A 53 5.79 3.66 11.92
N LEU A 54 4.71 3.06 12.39
CA LEU A 54 4.53 2.59 13.74
C LEU A 54 3.90 1.21 13.67
N LYS A 55 4.38 0.28 14.49
CA LYS A 55 3.67 -0.94 14.78
C LYS A 55 3.59 -1.14 16.29
N CYS A 56 2.54 -1.81 16.73
CA CYS A 56 2.31 -2.20 18.08
C CYS A 56 1.93 -3.68 18.17
N SER A 57 2.19 -4.28 19.33
CA SER A 57 1.80 -5.64 19.67
C SER A 57 1.45 -5.74 21.14
N GLY A 58 1.02 -6.94 21.55
CA GLY A 58 0.56 -7.23 22.90
C GLY A 58 -0.88 -6.75 23.12
N ARG A 59 -1.31 -6.65 24.38
CA ARG A 59 -2.71 -6.31 24.71
C ARG A 59 -2.80 -4.79 24.88
N TYR A 60 -3.66 -4.14 24.08
CA TYR A 60 -3.79 -2.68 24.04
C TYR A 60 -2.58 -1.94 23.46
N CYS A 61 -1.88 -2.55 22.49
CA CYS A 61 -0.70 -1.93 21.86
C CYS A 61 0.39 -1.51 22.87
N ASP A 62 0.64 -2.34 23.89
CA ASP A 62 1.58 -2.06 24.97
C ASP A 62 3.05 -2.09 24.54
N ASP A 63 3.37 -2.85 23.50
CA ASP A 63 4.68 -2.80 22.86
C ASP A 63 4.59 -1.95 21.60
N VAL A 64 5.42 -0.90 21.46
CA VAL A 64 5.47 -0.03 20.28
C VAL A 64 6.84 -0.02 19.61
N ASN A 65 6.84 0.15 18.29
CA ASN A 65 8.04 0.12 17.45
C ASN A 65 7.87 1.10 16.28
N LEU A 66 8.97 1.74 15.87
CA LEU A 66 8.98 2.74 14.80
C LEU A 66 9.72 2.21 13.57
N LEU A 67 9.21 2.53 12.37
CA LEU A 67 9.91 2.28 11.11
C LEU A 67 10.77 3.50 10.78
N ALA A 68 12.07 3.34 10.82
CA ALA A 68 13.04 4.36 10.45
C ALA A 68 13.36 4.27 8.95
N SER A 69 13.39 5.41 8.27
CA SER A 69 13.80 5.52 6.87
C SER A 69 14.81 6.64 6.74
N GLU A 70 15.83 6.42 5.92
CA GLU A 70 16.71 7.50 5.52
C GLU A 70 15.87 8.55 4.77
N SER A 71 16.21 9.83 4.97
CA SER A 71 15.36 10.95 4.52
C SER A 71 16.10 11.97 3.66
N GLY A 72 17.43 11.87 3.58
CA GLY A 72 18.26 12.93 3.00
C GLY A 72 18.42 14.17 3.88
N TYR A 73 17.64 14.29 4.96
CA TYR A 73 17.72 15.38 5.92
C TYR A 73 18.49 14.98 7.17
N THR A 74 19.08 15.98 7.83
CA THR A 74 19.75 15.82 9.12
C THR A 74 18.92 16.47 10.22
N GLN A 75 18.78 15.77 11.34
CA GLN A 75 18.16 16.29 12.55
C GLN A 75 19.07 17.37 13.18
N THR A 76 18.50 18.52 13.52
CA THR A 76 19.26 19.70 14.00
C THR A 76 19.00 20.05 15.45
N ASN A 77 17.74 19.98 15.89
CA ASN A 77 17.32 20.28 17.24
C ASN A 77 16.22 19.32 17.64
N SER A 78 16.34 18.69 18.81
CA SER A 78 15.45 17.62 19.25
C SER A 78 14.98 17.81 20.68
N TRP A 79 13.71 17.51 20.94
CA TRP A 79 13.10 17.56 22.26
C TRP A 79 12.04 16.47 22.43
N TRP A 80 11.73 16.13 23.67
CA TRP A 80 10.58 15.27 23.99
C TRP A 80 9.36 16.14 24.22
N THR A 81 8.20 15.72 23.70
CA THR A 81 6.92 16.34 24.05
C THR A 81 6.55 16.06 25.50
N ASP A 82 5.67 16.88 26.06
CA ASP A 82 4.92 16.48 27.24
C ASP A 82 4.14 15.20 26.97
N TRP A 83 3.91 14.42 28.03
CA TRP A 83 3.09 13.21 27.98
C TRP A 83 1.68 13.50 27.48
N PHE A 84 1.10 12.53 26.78
CA PHE A 84 -0.28 12.54 26.32
C PHE A 84 -0.87 11.13 26.40
N SER A 85 -2.17 11.05 26.66
CA SER A 85 -2.93 9.81 26.83
C SER A 85 -4.43 10.07 26.63
N GLU A 86 -5.25 9.02 26.54
CA GLU A 86 -6.70 9.14 26.46
C GLU A 86 -7.34 9.79 27.70
N GLU A 87 -6.63 9.81 28.84
CA GLU A 87 -7.13 10.32 30.12
C GLU A 87 -6.99 11.85 30.25
N GLY A 88 -6.34 12.50 29.29
CA GLY A 88 -6.04 13.93 29.34
C GLY A 88 -5.93 14.57 27.97
N THR A 89 -4.86 15.33 27.74
CA THR A 89 -4.56 15.73 26.36
C THR A 89 -4.17 14.49 25.60
N ASN A 90 -4.93 14.17 24.57
CA ASN A 90 -4.86 12.88 23.90
C ASN A 90 -4.08 12.91 22.59
N TYR A 91 -3.40 14.01 22.27
CA TYR A 91 -2.55 14.10 21.09
C TYR A 91 -1.38 15.07 21.27
N ARG A 92 -0.34 14.84 20.47
CA ARG A 92 0.77 15.78 20.26
C ARG A 92 1.13 15.84 18.79
N VAL A 93 1.32 17.05 18.29
CA VAL A 93 1.97 17.32 17.00
C VAL A 93 3.27 18.06 17.32
N CYS A 94 4.36 17.65 16.67
CA CYS A 94 5.65 18.30 16.84
C CYS A 94 5.57 19.78 16.41
N ASP A 95 5.94 20.68 17.29
CA ASP A 95 6.00 22.12 17.01
C ASP A 95 7.13 22.46 16.05
N ASN A 96 7.17 23.72 15.60
CA ASN A 96 8.24 24.27 14.75
C ASN A 96 8.54 23.45 13.48
N ASN A 97 7.49 22.85 12.89
CA ASN A 97 7.57 22.00 11.70
C ASN A 97 8.54 20.81 11.85
N ALA A 98 8.74 20.32 13.07
CA ALA A 98 9.51 19.12 13.35
C ALA A 98 8.75 17.83 13.03
N PHE A 99 9.50 16.73 13.03
CA PHE A 99 9.04 15.37 12.78
C PHE A 99 9.36 14.45 13.95
N VAL A 100 8.59 13.38 14.10
CA VAL A 100 8.79 12.36 15.11
C VAL A 100 10.01 11.52 14.74
N THR A 101 10.95 11.40 15.65
CA THR A 101 12.19 10.63 15.52
C THR A 101 12.44 9.72 16.71
N GLY A 102 11.43 9.53 17.56
CA GLY A 102 11.49 8.62 18.69
C GLY A 102 10.19 8.59 19.45
N ILE A 103 10.01 7.55 20.24
CA ILE A 103 8.84 7.34 21.09
C ILE A 103 9.30 6.69 22.40
N LYS A 104 8.63 7.08 23.48
CA LYS A 104 8.68 6.39 24.76
C LYS A 104 7.29 6.35 25.34
N CYS A 105 7.06 5.37 26.18
CA CYS A 105 5.80 5.26 26.89
C CYS A 105 6.00 4.81 28.33
N SER A 106 4.94 4.97 29.12
CA SER A 106 4.88 4.60 30.52
C SER A 106 3.43 4.33 30.92
N GLY A 107 3.23 3.77 32.11
CA GLY A 107 1.89 3.51 32.65
C GLY A 107 1.38 2.12 32.28
N SER A 108 0.19 1.76 32.74
CA SER A 108 -0.33 0.42 32.48
C SER A 108 -0.69 0.31 31.00
N TYR A 109 0.06 -0.51 30.26
CA TYR A 109 -0.11 -0.75 28.82
C TYR A 109 0.39 0.36 27.89
N CYS A 110 1.47 1.09 28.26
CA CYS A 110 2.09 2.09 27.36
C CYS A 110 1.12 3.24 26.97
N ASP A 111 0.10 3.48 27.80
CA ASP A 111 -1.01 4.42 27.60
C ASP A 111 -0.57 5.89 27.66
N ASN A 112 0.49 6.18 28.42
CA ASN A 112 1.09 7.51 28.47
C ASN A 112 2.27 7.59 27.50
N VAL A 113 2.09 8.32 26.40
CA VAL A 113 3.05 8.41 25.31
C VAL A 113 3.76 9.77 25.31
N SER A 114 5.04 9.78 24.92
CA SER A 114 5.80 11.00 24.63
C SER A 114 6.59 10.77 23.33
N LEU A 115 6.58 11.77 22.45
CA LEU A 115 7.25 11.72 21.16
C LEU A 115 8.55 12.52 21.22
N LYS A 116 9.62 11.99 20.62
CA LYS A 116 10.80 12.80 20.33
C LYS A 116 10.58 13.51 19.01
N CYS A 117 10.59 14.83 19.05
CA CYS A 117 10.45 15.70 17.89
C CYS A 117 11.81 16.25 17.50
N SER A 118 12.13 16.20 16.21
CA SER A 118 13.37 16.75 15.64
C SER A 118 13.08 17.69 14.49
N GLN A 119 13.65 18.89 14.55
CA GLN A 119 13.71 19.81 13.42
C GLN A 119 14.73 19.32 12.39
N LEU A 120 14.45 19.59 11.12
CA LEU A 120 15.30 19.19 10.01
C LEU A 120 16.06 20.39 9.44
N ASN A 121 17.17 20.11 8.78
CA ASN A 121 17.91 21.08 7.96
C ASN A 121 17.22 21.43 6.62
N ASN A 122 15.88 21.38 6.59
CA ASN A 122 15.05 21.62 5.41
C ASN A 122 14.40 23.02 5.41
N ASN A 123 14.95 23.97 6.18
CA ASN A 123 14.39 25.31 6.42
C ASN A 123 12.99 25.30 7.08
N GLY A 124 12.66 24.26 7.85
CA GLY A 124 11.39 24.17 8.57
C GLY A 124 10.19 23.93 7.66
N VAL A 125 10.40 23.26 6.53
CA VAL A 125 9.32 22.89 5.60
C VAL A 125 8.54 21.70 6.16
N ARG A 126 7.21 21.84 6.19
CA ARG A 126 6.27 20.76 6.51
C ARG A 126 4.97 21.01 5.74
N THR A 127 4.62 20.11 4.83
CA THR A 127 3.49 20.27 3.92
C THR A 127 2.68 18.98 3.77
N GLY A 128 1.55 19.02 3.05
CA GLY A 128 0.77 17.82 2.70
C GLY A 128 0.25 17.03 3.89
N CYS A 129 0.01 17.69 5.04
CA CYS A 129 -0.21 16.99 6.29
C CYS A 129 -1.63 16.45 6.46
N TYR A 130 -1.76 15.28 7.10
CA TYR A 130 -3.05 14.70 7.46
C TYR A 130 -2.96 13.71 8.63
N TRP A 131 -4.09 13.48 9.31
CA TRP A 131 -4.25 12.40 10.29
C TRP A 131 -4.62 11.09 9.62
N THR A 132 -3.98 9.98 10.00
CA THR A 132 -4.38 8.62 9.63
C THR A 132 -5.65 8.21 10.37
N SER A 133 -6.24 7.07 9.98
CA SER A 133 -7.17 6.35 10.86
C SER A 133 -6.44 5.81 12.09
N GLY A 134 -7.22 5.31 13.05
CA GLY A 134 -6.71 4.54 14.18
C GLY A 134 -5.92 3.31 13.72
N ILE A 135 -4.86 3.04 14.45
CA ILE A 135 -4.01 1.86 14.41
C ILE A 135 -4.29 1.15 15.73
N SER A 136 -4.83 -0.06 15.65
CA SER A 136 -5.10 -0.92 16.80
C SER A 136 -4.57 -2.33 16.52
N GLU A 137 -4.15 -3.02 17.58
CA GLU A 137 -3.78 -4.42 17.53
C GLU A 137 -4.91 -5.31 16.98
N GLU A 138 -6.16 -4.91 17.17
CA GLU A 138 -7.34 -5.61 16.63
C GLU A 138 -7.36 -5.61 15.09
N ASP A 139 -6.74 -4.60 14.47
CA ASP A 139 -6.62 -4.42 13.03
C ASP A 139 -5.19 -4.69 12.51
N GLY A 140 -4.41 -5.47 13.27
CA GLY A 140 -3.05 -5.88 12.91
C GLY A 140 -1.94 -4.94 13.42
N GLY A 141 -2.31 -3.88 14.15
CA GLY A 141 -1.39 -3.07 14.97
C GLY A 141 -0.28 -2.39 14.18
N LYS A 142 -0.46 -2.07 12.89
CA LYS A 142 0.66 -1.60 12.07
C LYS A 142 0.28 -0.57 11.03
N PHE A 143 1.18 0.40 10.86
CA PHE A 143 1.13 1.45 9.86
C PHE A 143 2.51 1.78 9.29
N VAL A 144 2.58 1.94 7.98
CA VAL A 144 3.72 2.41 7.20
C VAL A 144 3.27 3.52 6.26
N ALA A 145 3.89 4.68 6.40
CA ALA A 145 3.56 5.85 5.61
C ALA A 145 4.01 5.69 4.15
N PRO A 146 3.30 6.34 3.23
CA PRO A 146 3.74 6.54 1.85
C PRO A 146 5.15 7.13 1.71
N GLU A 147 5.75 6.96 0.53
CA GLU A 147 7.09 7.48 0.26
C GLU A 147 7.15 8.99 0.49
N SER A 148 8.21 9.42 1.19
CA SER A 148 8.44 10.82 1.61
C SER A 148 7.36 11.42 2.52
N MET A 149 6.47 10.59 3.08
CA MET A 149 5.60 10.97 4.20
C MET A 149 6.25 10.48 5.50
N TYR A 150 6.33 11.37 6.49
CA TYR A 150 6.94 11.10 7.78
C TYR A 150 5.96 11.46 8.90
N ILE A 151 6.07 10.76 10.03
CA ILE A 151 5.25 11.04 11.21
C ILE A 151 5.72 12.38 11.81
N ALA A 152 4.78 13.29 12.03
CA ALA A 152 4.96 14.59 12.67
C ALA A 152 4.13 14.74 13.95
N GLY A 153 3.33 13.73 14.32
CA GLY A 153 2.55 13.69 15.55
C GLY A 153 1.80 12.38 15.72
N ALA A 154 1.18 12.19 16.87
CA ALA A 154 0.32 11.06 17.17
C ALA A 154 -0.79 11.46 18.15
N SER A 155 -1.88 10.68 18.15
CA SER A 155 -2.98 10.80 19.09
C SER A 155 -3.37 9.44 19.65
N CYS A 156 -3.63 9.38 20.95
CA CYS A 156 -4.19 8.24 21.66
C CYS A 156 -5.72 8.36 21.74
N ASN A 157 -6.43 7.32 21.34
CA ASN A 157 -7.87 7.21 21.54
C ASN A 157 -8.19 5.78 22.01
N GLY A 158 -9.44 5.57 22.41
CA GLY A 158 -9.86 4.29 22.98
C GLY A 158 -9.22 4.07 24.36
N ARG A 159 -9.37 2.86 24.91
CA ARG A 159 -8.93 2.59 26.28
C ARG A 159 -7.47 2.18 26.24
N TYR A 160 -6.62 2.75 27.10
CA TYR A 160 -5.18 2.46 27.14
C TYR A 160 -4.42 2.83 25.85
N CYS A 161 -4.85 3.88 25.14
CA CYS A 161 -4.27 4.28 23.86
C CYS A 161 -4.27 3.15 22.78
N ASP A 162 -5.21 2.19 22.87
CA ASP A 162 -5.32 1.07 21.91
C ASP A 162 -5.63 1.52 20.47
N ASN A 163 -6.11 2.75 20.26
CA ASN A 163 -6.40 3.33 18.96
C ASN A 163 -5.53 4.56 18.68
N MET A 164 -4.33 4.32 18.14
CA MET A 164 -3.39 5.39 17.79
C MET A 164 -3.64 5.96 16.40
N SER A 165 -3.82 7.27 16.25
CA SER A 165 -3.76 7.92 14.93
C SER A 165 -2.45 8.68 14.78
N LEU A 166 -1.90 8.72 13.57
CA LEU A 166 -0.65 9.40 13.26
C LEU A 166 -0.89 10.65 12.43
N TYR A 167 -0.17 11.72 12.73
CA TYR A 167 -0.17 12.91 11.90
C TYR A 167 1.01 12.82 10.94
N LEU A 168 0.75 12.62 9.66
CA LEU A 168 1.78 12.48 8.62
C LEU A 168 1.96 13.79 7.88
N CYS A 169 3.18 14.08 7.46
CA CYS A 169 3.53 15.24 6.65
C CYS A 169 4.68 14.92 5.69
N GLN A 170 4.78 15.71 4.62
CA GLN A 170 5.98 15.76 3.77
C GLN A 170 7.02 16.70 4.38
N ALA A 171 8.30 16.31 4.25
CA ALA A 171 9.45 17.14 4.65
C ALA A 171 9.94 18.06 3.50
N ASP A 172 9.25 18.08 2.36
CA ASP A 172 9.58 18.87 1.18
C ASP A 172 8.37 19.71 0.70
N ASN A 173 8.55 20.45 -0.40
CA ASN A 173 7.54 21.32 -1.00
C ASN A 173 6.57 20.59 -1.97
N GLY A 174 6.28 19.31 -1.75
CA GLY A 174 5.14 18.62 -2.38
C GLY A 174 5.47 17.66 -3.52
N GLY A 175 6.65 17.04 -3.54
CA GLY A 175 7.02 16.03 -4.55
C GLY A 175 7.02 16.52 -6.02
N PRO A 176 7.34 15.63 -6.99
CA PRO A 176 7.21 15.97 -8.40
C PRO A 176 5.74 16.11 -8.80
N ASN A 177 5.47 16.95 -9.79
CA ASN A 177 4.13 17.10 -10.34
C ASN A 177 3.74 15.81 -11.11
N VAL A 178 2.90 14.98 -10.52
CA VAL A 178 2.37 13.76 -11.13
C VAL A 178 1.07 14.07 -11.85
N ASP A 179 0.98 13.73 -13.14
CA ASP A 179 -0.26 13.81 -13.91
C ASP A 179 -1.23 12.70 -13.48
N GLN A 180 -2.03 12.99 -12.46
CA GLN A 180 -2.94 12.01 -11.85
C GLN A 180 -4.04 11.56 -12.81
N ASP A 181 -4.49 12.44 -13.71
CA ASP A 181 -5.55 12.12 -14.68
C ASP A 181 -5.01 11.19 -15.78
N ALA A 182 -3.76 11.38 -16.22
CA ALA A 182 -3.10 10.43 -17.12
C ALA A 182 -2.92 9.04 -16.48
N LEU A 183 -2.58 8.98 -15.18
CA LEU A 183 -2.50 7.71 -14.46
C LEU A 183 -3.88 7.06 -14.30
N ALA A 184 -4.93 7.85 -14.06
CA ALA A 184 -6.30 7.33 -14.00
C ALA A 184 -6.74 6.75 -15.35
N GLN A 185 -6.38 7.42 -16.44
CA GLN A 185 -6.64 6.89 -17.78
C GLN A 185 -5.87 5.59 -18.04
N GLN A 186 -4.60 5.52 -17.63
CA GLN A 186 -3.72 4.38 -17.85
C GLN A 186 -4.13 3.14 -17.04
N PHE A 187 -4.61 3.32 -15.81
CA PHE A 187 -4.91 2.23 -14.88
C PHE A 187 -6.41 2.01 -14.64
N ALA A 188 -7.26 2.58 -15.49
CA ALA A 188 -8.71 2.37 -15.44
C ALA A 188 -9.05 0.89 -15.63
N PRO A 189 -9.97 0.30 -14.84
CA PRO A 189 -10.25 -1.12 -14.91
C PRO A 189 -10.93 -1.56 -16.21
N ARG A 190 -10.86 -2.85 -16.49
CA ARG A 190 -11.88 -3.54 -17.29
C ARG A 190 -12.89 -4.17 -16.33
N LEU A 191 -14.18 -3.87 -16.49
CA LEU A 191 -15.23 -4.61 -15.81
C LEU A 191 -15.63 -5.80 -16.67
N ARG A 192 -15.65 -7.01 -16.13
CA ARG A 192 -16.18 -8.20 -16.78
C ARG A 192 -17.50 -8.60 -16.14
N PHE A 193 -18.52 -8.77 -16.96
CA PHE A 193 -19.85 -9.18 -16.53
C PHE A 193 -20.06 -10.66 -16.83
N ASP A 194 -20.79 -11.34 -15.96
CA ASP A 194 -21.22 -12.72 -16.21
C ASP A 194 -22.32 -12.78 -17.30
N GLN A 195 -22.42 -13.94 -17.95
CA GLN A 195 -23.21 -14.20 -19.14
C GLN A 195 -24.50 -14.99 -18.94
N GLU A 196 -24.73 -15.60 -17.79
CA GLU A 196 -25.76 -16.63 -17.76
C GLU A 196 -27.17 -16.04 -17.60
N THR A 197 -27.87 -15.94 -18.72
CA THR A 197 -29.31 -15.65 -18.82
C THR A 197 -30.16 -16.93 -18.88
N THR A 198 -29.63 -18.08 -18.42
CA THR A 198 -30.28 -19.38 -18.63
C THR A 198 -30.32 -20.32 -17.42
N THR A 199 -29.61 -20.05 -16.33
CA THR A 199 -29.84 -20.75 -15.06
C THR A 199 -31.00 -20.08 -14.33
N GLY A 200 -32.01 -20.86 -13.95
CA GLY A 200 -33.33 -20.45 -13.45
C GLY A 200 -33.39 -19.59 -12.18
N SER A 201 -32.36 -18.81 -11.84
CA SER A 201 -32.44 -17.65 -10.97
C SER A 201 -32.93 -16.44 -11.77
N GLY A 202 -34.24 -16.20 -11.78
CA GLY A 202 -34.97 -15.08 -12.39
C GLY A 202 -34.14 -13.95 -13.04
N ASP A 203 -34.08 -13.96 -14.37
CA ASP A 203 -33.33 -13.02 -15.23
C ASP A 203 -33.87 -11.58 -15.32
N SER A 204 -34.76 -11.17 -14.43
CA SER A 204 -35.31 -9.81 -14.43
C SER A 204 -34.50 -8.79 -13.60
N GLY A 205 -33.45 -9.21 -12.89
CA GLY A 205 -32.77 -8.40 -11.87
C GLY A 205 -31.30 -8.01 -12.10
N LYS A 206 -30.67 -8.39 -13.23
CA LYS A 206 -29.23 -8.15 -13.47
C LYS A 206 -29.02 -6.87 -14.27
N CYS A 207 -28.29 -5.90 -13.71
CA CYS A 207 -28.06 -4.61 -14.34
C CYS A 207 -26.59 -4.47 -14.71
N PHE A 208 -26.31 -4.06 -15.95
CA PHE A 208 -25.03 -3.46 -16.28
C PHE A 208 -24.89 -2.12 -15.55
N THR A 209 -23.68 -1.58 -15.58
CA THR A 209 -23.44 -0.20 -15.15
C THR A 209 -24.38 0.75 -15.87
N SER A 210 -24.85 1.78 -15.17
CA SER A 210 -25.91 2.69 -15.58
C SER A 210 -25.42 4.13 -15.55
N ASP A 211 -26.06 5.03 -16.29
CA ASP A 211 -25.76 6.46 -16.23
C ASP A 211 -26.46 7.11 -15.01
N PRO A 212 -25.71 7.65 -14.03
CA PRO A 212 -26.27 8.29 -12.85
C PRO A 212 -27.07 9.56 -13.16
N GLN A 213 -26.74 10.30 -14.23
CA GLN A 213 -27.53 11.47 -14.65
C GLN A 213 -28.93 11.05 -15.09
N THR A 214 -29.00 10.01 -15.91
CA THR A 214 -30.28 9.43 -16.36
C THR A 214 -31.09 8.95 -15.17
N TYR A 215 -30.47 8.22 -14.24
CA TYR A 215 -31.13 7.78 -13.02
C TYR A 215 -31.70 8.93 -12.20
N TYR A 216 -30.86 9.92 -11.87
CA TYR A 216 -31.25 11.09 -11.09
C TYR A 216 -32.45 11.82 -11.70
N THR A 217 -32.43 12.00 -13.02
CA THR A 217 -33.48 12.72 -13.76
C THR A 217 -34.80 11.92 -13.80
N GLN A 218 -34.72 10.62 -14.07
CA GLN A 218 -35.90 9.75 -14.18
C GLN A 218 -36.53 9.45 -12.82
N ARG A 219 -35.72 9.35 -11.75
CA ARG A 219 -36.23 9.25 -10.38
C ARG A 219 -37.01 10.49 -9.97
N ALA A 220 -36.53 11.68 -10.32
CA ALA A 220 -37.27 12.92 -10.12
C ALA A 220 -38.60 12.97 -10.91
N ALA A 221 -38.69 12.24 -12.02
CA ALA A 221 -39.92 12.05 -12.80
C ALA A 221 -40.84 10.93 -12.28
N GLY A 222 -40.46 10.24 -11.19
CA GLY A 222 -41.27 9.20 -10.56
C GLY A 222 -41.11 7.79 -11.13
N VAL A 223 -40.13 7.56 -12.03
CA VAL A 223 -39.88 6.22 -12.58
C VAL A 223 -39.32 5.29 -11.52
N ALA A 224 -39.83 4.06 -11.42
CA ALA A 224 -39.39 3.12 -10.41
C ALA A 224 -37.92 2.68 -10.63
N PRO A 225 -37.10 2.52 -9.57
CA PRO A 225 -35.70 2.12 -9.69
C PRO A 225 -35.46 0.84 -10.51
N GLN A 226 -36.35 -0.15 -10.38
CA GLN A 226 -36.27 -1.44 -11.09
C GLN A 226 -36.36 -1.25 -12.62
N ASP A 227 -37.12 -0.26 -13.07
CA ASP A 227 -37.32 0.05 -14.49
C ASP A 227 -36.13 0.78 -15.10
N LEU A 228 -35.23 1.31 -14.26
CA LEU A 228 -34.01 2.00 -14.67
C LEU A 228 -32.79 1.07 -14.76
N CYS A 229 -32.96 -0.21 -14.43
CA CYS A 229 -31.93 -1.24 -14.58
C CYS A 229 -31.42 -1.31 -16.03
N ASN A 230 -30.13 -1.04 -16.25
CA ASN A 230 -29.54 -1.15 -17.58
C ASN A 230 -29.38 -2.62 -18.00
N LYS A 231 -30.21 -3.08 -18.93
CA LYS A 231 -30.18 -4.45 -19.47
C LYS A 231 -29.61 -4.51 -20.90
N ASP A 232 -29.22 -3.36 -21.45
CA ASP A 232 -28.79 -3.24 -22.83
C ASP A 232 -27.26 -3.16 -22.90
N TYR A 233 -26.62 -4.29 -23.22
CA TYR A 233 -25.17 -4.36 -23.38
C TYR A 233 -24.66 -3.42 -24.50
N SER A 234 -25.50 -3.02 -25.46
CA SER A 234 -25.07 -2.09 -26.50
C SER A 234 -24.69 -0.72 -25.94
N THR A 235 -25.28 -0.31 -24.82
CA THR A 235 -24.88 0.92 -24.10
C THR A 235 -23.45 0.83 -23.54
N ILE A 236 -23.02 -0.39 -23.19
CA ILE A 236 -21.68 -0.69 -22.70
C ILE A 236 -20.71 -0.79 -23.88
N SER A 237 -21.01 -1.62 -24.88
CA SER A 237 -20.13 -1.84 -26.03
C SER A 237 -19.92 -0.59 -26.89
N ASN A 238 -20.88 0.36 -26.87
CA ASN A 238 -20.78 1.64 -27.55
C ASN A 238 -20.24 2.78 -26.65
N ASN A 239 -19.70 2.44 -25.46
CA ASN A 239 -19.09 3.39 -24.52
C ASN A 239 -20.01 4.53 -24.07
N GLN A 240 -21.33 4.31 -23.98
CA GLN A 240 -22.30 5.35 -23.63
C GLN A 240 -22.37 5.58 -22.11
N VAL A 241 -22.11 4.55 -21.32
CA VAL A 241 -22.16 4.61 -19.86
C VAL A 241 -20.82 5.14 -19.31
N PRO A 242 -20.81 6.28 -18.59
CA PRO A 242 -19.61 6.82 -18.00
C PRO A 242 -19.17 6.05 -16.76
N ILE A 243 -17.86 5.93 -16.59
CA ILE A 243 -17.23 5.48 -15.35
C ILE A 243 -16.55 6.66 -14.69
N PHE A 244 -16.65 6.69 -13.37
CA PHE A 244 -16.28 7.86 -12.60
C PHE A 244 -14.98 7.61 -11.84
N TYR A 245 -14.15 8.63 -11.68
CA TYR A 245 -12.94 8.49 -10.88
C TYR A 245 -12.59 9.71 -10.05
N GLU A 246 -11.83 9.47 -8.99
CA GLU A 246 -11.17 10.47 -8.18
C GLU A 246 -9.72 10.06 -7.92
N THR A 247 -8.84 11.04 -7.77
CA THR A 247 -7.42 10.85 -7.55
C THR A 247 -6.97 11.61 -6.32
N SER A 248 -6.01 11.04 -5.60
CA SER A 248 -5.37 11.70 -4.46
C SER A 248 -3.89 11.37 -4.44
N LEU A 249 -3.06 12.40 -4.23
CA LEU A 249 -1.65 12.22 -3.94
C LEU A 249 -1.52 11.79 -2.48
N VAL A 250 -1.10 10.55 -2.26
CA VAL A 250 -0.99 9.94 -0.93
C VAL A 250 0.44 9.97 -0.41
N GLY A 251 1.42 10.20 -1.27
CA GLY A 251 2.83 10.46 -0.94
C GLY A 251 3.52 11.09 -2.12
N THR A 252 4.84 11.33 -2.03
CA THR A 252 5.57 12.10 -3.06
C THR A 252 5.44 11.55 -4.47
N ASN A 253 5.43 10.22 -4.63
CA ASN A 253 5.21 9.55 -5.93
C ASN A 253 4.08 8.53 -5.89
N ALA A 254 3.21 8.62 -4.88
CA ALA A 254 2.15 7.64 -4.66
C ALA A 254 0.80 8.29 -4.93
N VAL A 255 0.06 7.77 -5.90
CA VAL A 255 -1.28 8.22 -6.26
C VAL A 255 -2.27 7.09 -5.97
N LEU A 256 -3.28 7.39 -5.17
CA LEU A 256 -4.46 6.56 -5.05
C LEU A 256 -5.48 7.01 -6.09
N ILE A 257 -5.96 6.07 -6.87
CA ILE A 257 -7.01 6.27 -7.86
C ILE A 257 -8.21 5.43 -7.45
N ARG A 258 -9.38 6.03 -7.40
CA ARG A 258 -10.63 5.31 -7.13
C ARG A 258 -11.53 5.43 -8.33
N TYR A 259 -12.07 4.29 -8.74
CA TYR A 259 -13.07 4.19 -9.79
C TYR A 259 -14.42 3.86 -9.16
N TRP A 260 -15.47 4.46 -9.70
CA TRP A 260 -16.85 4.36 -9.24
C TRP A 260 -17.74 3.94 -10.40
N PHE A 261 -18.53 2.90 -10.15
CA PHE A 261 -19.45 2.30 -11.10
C PHE A 261 -20.84 2.42 -10.51
N PHE A 262 -21.75 3.02 -11.27
CA PHE A 262 -23.12 3.22 -10.84
C PHE A 262 -24.02 2.10 -11.38
N TYR A 263 -24.90 1.58 -10.55
CA TYR A 263 -25.96 0.65 -10.93
C TYR A 263 -27.30 1.25 -10.54
N ALA A 264 -28.26 1.32 -11.45
CA ALA A 264 -29.57 1.90 -11.14
C ALA A 264 -30.40 1.04 -10.17
N TRP A 265 -30.14 -0.27 -10.14
CA TRP A 265 -30.88 -1.23 -9.34
C TRP A 265 -29.99 -2.37 -8.93
N GLN A 266 -30.20 -2.88 -7.72
CA GLN A 266 -29.61 -4.12 -7.25
C GLN A 266 -30.66 -5.02 -6.62
N SER A 267 -30.70 -6.28 -7.07
CA SER A 267 -31.58 -7.30 -6.51
C SER A 267 -31.13 -7.78 -5.12
N THR A 268 -32.05 -8.39 -4.37
CA THR A 268 -31.74 -9.02 -3.09
C THR A 268 -30.71 -10.14 -3.26
N CYS A 269 -29.63 -10.08 -2.48
CA CYS A 269 -28.61 -11.12 -2.46
C CYS A 269 -28.90 -12.23 -1.42
N PHE A 270 -29.66 -11.93 -0.36
CA PHE A 270 -30.09 -12.90 0.67
C PHE A 270 -31.60 -12.79 0.90
N LEU A 271 -32.23 -13.87 1.38
CA LEU A 271 -33.65 -13.88 1.80
C LEU A 271 -33.95 -12.91 2.98
N SER A 272 -32.92 -12.43 3.68
CA SER A 272 -33.03 -11.58 4.89
C SER A 272 -32.50 -10.15 4.72
N PHE A 273 -31.93 -9.79 3.57
CA PHE A 273 -31.43 -8.43 3.29
C PHE A 273 -32.15 -7.86 2.07
N GLY A 274 -32.61 -6.62 2.18
CA GLY A 274 -33.41 -5.96 1.14
C GLY A 274 -32.62 -5.65 -0.14
N SER A 275 -33.34 -5.47 -1.25
CA SER A 275 -32.81 -4.80 -2.43
C SER A 275 -32.69 -3.31 -2.17
N HIS A 276 -31.86 -2.62 -2.93
CA HIS A 276 -31.78 -1.16 -2.87
C HIS A 276 -31.82 -0.52 -4.25
N ALA A 277 -32.33 0.71 -4.24
CA ALA A 277 -32.44 1.59 -5.37
C ALA A 277 -31.16 2.42 -5.46
N ALA A 278 -30.53 2.43 -6.64
CA ALA A 278 -29.17 2.94 -6.87
C ALA A 278 -28.09 2.16 -6.10
N ASP A 279 -26.96 1.91 -6.72
CA ASP A 279 -25.79 1.36 -6.05
C ASP A 279 -24.50 1.96 -6.63
N TRP A 280 -23.59 2.32 -5.73
CA TRP A 280 -22.28 2.85 -6.09
C TRP A 280 -21.24 1.84 -5.64
N GLU A 281 -20.71 1.11 -6.61
CA GLU A 281 -19.61 0.18 -6.40
C GLU A 281 -18.30 0.83 -6.80
N GLY A 282 -17.19 0.31 -6.28
CA GLY A 282 -15.90 0.92 -6.56
C GLY A 282 -14.71 -0.02 -6.50
N MET A 283 -13.63 0.41 -7.14
CA MET A 283 -12.34 -0.27 -7.13
C MET A 283 -11.24 0.76 -6.96
N SER A 284 -10.18 0.42 -6.22
CA SER A 284 -9.08 1.34 -5.99
C SER A 284 -7.77 0.79 -6.55
N VAL A 285 -6.98 1.66 -7.16
CA VAL A 285 -5.64 1.35 -7.68
C VAL A 285 -4.62 2.24 -7.00
N LEU A 286 -3.56 1.62 -6.51
CA LEU A 286 -2.38 2.32 -6.04
C LEU A 286 -1.33 2.36 -7.12
N VAL A 287 -0.89 3.57 -7.45
CA VAL A 287 0.21 3.81 -8.37
C VAL A 287 1.37 4.41 -7.60
N VAL A 288 2.56 3.85 -7.78
CA VAL A 288 3.79 4.37 -7.19
C VAL A 288 4.85 4.48 -8.27
N ASN A 289 5.49 5.65 -8.37
CA ASN A 289 6.51 5.91 -9.39
C ASN A 289 5.99 5.64 -10.81
N GLY A 290 4.71 5.96 -11.07
CA GLY A 290 4.04 5.73 -12.36
C GLY A 290 3.70 4.27 -12.65
N GLN A 291 3.89 3.35 -11.71
CA GLN A 291 3.56 1.93 -11.87
C GLN A 291 2.46 1.50 -10.91
N MET A 292 1.50 0.71 -11.40
CA MET A 292 0.52 0.03 -10.56
C MET A 292 1.24 -0.90 -9.58
N LYS A 293 0.99 -0.72 -8.28
CA LYS A 293 1.54 -1.56 -7.21
C LYS A 293 0.51 -2.49 -6.62
N ARG A 294 -0.71 -2.00 -6.38
CA ARG A 294 -1.75 -2.76 -5.70
C ARG A 294 -3.13 -2.35 -6.18
N VAL A 295 -4.05 -3.29 -6.16
CA VAL A 295 -5.45 -3.05 -6.48
C VAL A 295 -6.30 -3.57 -5.33
N ALA A 296 -7.33 -2.81 -4.95
CA ALA A 296 -8.35 -3.22 -4.00
C ALA A 296 -9.70 -3.34 -4.70
N TRP A 297 -10.34 -4.48 -4.48
CA TRP A 297 -11.69 -4.79 -4.93
C TRP A 297 -12.67 -4.61 -3.76
N SER A 298 -13.71 -3.82 -3.98
CA SER A 298 -14.76 -3.57 -2.99
C SER A 298 -15.87 -4.62 -3.09
N GLN A 299 -16.40 -4.98 -1.93
CA GLN A 299 -17.46 -5.96 -1.70
C GLN A 299 -18.48 -5.36 -0.71
N HIS A 300 -19.71 -5.86 -0.67
CA HIS A 300 -20.76 -5.31 0.21
C HIS A 300 -20.43 -5.27 1.70
N SER A 301 -19.59 -6.19 2.19
CA SER A 301 -19.21 -6.24 3.61
C SER A 301 -17.71 -6.07 3.83
N GLY A 302 -17.00 -5.49 2.86
CA GLY A 302 -15.57 -5.24 3.00
C GLY A 302 -14.85 -5.06 1.69
N TRP A 303 -13.56 -5.30 1.71
CA TRP A 303 -12.72 -5.26 0.52
C TRP A 303 -11.53 -6.18 0.75
N TYR A 304 -10.84 -6.52 -0.33
CA TYR A 304 -9.53 -7.14 -0.26
C TYR A 304 -8.65 -6.56 -1.35
N SER A 305 -7.36 -6.86 -1.29
CA SER A 305 -6.41 -6.33 -2.26
C SER A 305 -5.34 -7.35 -2.63
N LYS A 306 -4.71 -7.13 -3.79
CA LYS A 306 -3.63 -7.96 -4.32
C LYS A 306 -2.54 -7.06 -4.88
N GLU A 307 -1.30 -7.50 -4.66
CA GLU A 307 -0.12 -6.87 -5.26
C GLU A 307 -0.08 -7.14 -6.77
N ALA A 308 0.44 -6.18 -7.54
CA ALA A 308 0.61 -6.29 -8.98
C ALA A 308 1.33 -7.60 -9.35
N GLY A 309 0.86 -8.26 -10.41
CA GLY A 309 1.32 -9.58 -10.83
C GLY A 309 0.57 -10.77 -10.20
N ASN A 310 -0.33 -10.53 -9.23
CA ASN A 310 -1.17 -11.57 -8.61
C ASN A 310 -2.64 -11.47 -9.02
N PHE A 311 -2.93 -10.84 -10.15
CA PHE A 311 -4.27 -10.69 -10.70
C PHE A 311 -4.22 -10.46 -12.22
N GLU A 312 -5.33 -10.70 -12.91
CA GLU A 312 -5.44 -10.46 -14.34
C GLU A 312 -5.40 -8.97 -14.71
N VAL A 313 -4.66 -8.66 -15.79
CA VAL A 313 -4.54 -7.31 -16.34
C VAL A 313 -4.82 -7.32 -17.85
N ALA A 314 -5.78 -6.51 -18.31
CA ALA A 314 -6.06 -6.26 -19.71
C ALA A 314 -5.09 -5.22 -20.30
N ASN A 315 -4.61 -5.47 -21.52
CA ASN A 315 -3.64 -4.64 -22.24
C ASN A 315 -2.41 -4.22 -21.39
N GLY A 316 -2.00 -5.08 -20.45
CA GLY A 316 -0.80 -4.89 -19.61
C GLY A 316 -0.89 -3.82 -18.51
N THR A 317 -1.93 -2.98 -18.49
CA THR A 317 -2.07 -1.89 -17.49
C THR A 317 -3.45 -1.80 -16.84
N HIS A 318 -4.49 -2.38 -17.43
CA HIS A 318 -5.85 -2.25 -16.93
C HIS A 318 -6.24 -3.44 -16.04
N PRO A 319 -6.31 -3.29 -14.70
CA PRO A 319 -6.75 -4.37 -13.83
C PRO A 319 -8.16 -4.86 -14.20
N VAL A 320 -8.37 -6.18 -14.16
CA VAL A 320 -9.67 -6.78 -14.44
C VAL A 320 -10.47 -6.91 -13.15
N ALA A 321 -11.70 -6.42 -13.16
CA ALA A 321 -12.69 -6.62 -12.11
C ALA A 321 -13.85 -7.46 -12.64
N TYR A 322 -14.03 -8.65 -12.07
CA TYR A 322 -15.20 -9.48 -12.25
C TYR A 322 -16.33 -8.94 -11.39
N VAL A 323 -17.49 -8.68 -12.00
CA VAL A 323 -18.65 -8.09 -11.32
C VAL A 323 -19.57 -9.20 -10.83
N GLY A 324 -19.95 -9.16 -9.55
CA GLY A 324 -20.88 -10.12 -8.94
C GLY A 324 -22.30 -10.04 -9.52
N LYS A 325 -22.91 -11.21 -9.74
CA LYS A 325 -24.21 -11.39 -10.43
C LYS A 325 -25.41 -10.70 -9.75
N ASN A 326 -25.51 -10.75 -8.42
CA ASN A 326 -26.69 -10.27 -7.67
C ASN A 326 -26.42 -9.02 -6.83
N ALA A 327 -25.15 -8.71 -6.63
CA ALA A 327 -24.67 -7.82 -5.57
C ALA A 327 -23.60 -6.84 -6.09
N HIS A 328 -23.31 -6.82 -7.40
CA HIS A 328 -22.38 -5.91 -8.10
C HIS A 328 -20.98 -5.66 -7.48
N GLY A 329 -20.60 -6.39 -6.43
CA GLY A 329 -19.27 -6.34 -5.84
C GLY A 329 -18.22 -6.71 -6.88
N SER A 330 -17.01 -6.18 -6.69
CA SER A 330 -15.89 -6.40 -7.59
C SER A 330 -14.98 -7.52 -7.07
N PHE A 331 -14.43 -8.32 -7.99
CA PHE A 331 -13.56 -9.45 -7.65
C PHE A 331 -12.40 -9.60 -8.66
N HIS A 332 -11.27 -10.15 -8.23
CA HIS A 332 -10.18 -10.61 -9.10
C HIS A 332 -10.40 -12.06 -9.58
N ASP A 333 -9.50 -12.53 -10.44
CA ASP A 333 -9.55 -13.80 -11.18
C ASP A 333 -9.53 -15.08 -10.33
N SER A 334 -9.05 -15.04 -9.07
CA SER A 334 -9.17 -16.19 -8.16
C SER A 334 -10.41 -16.15 -7.25
N GLY A 335 -11.30 -15.16 -7.43
CA GLY A 335 -12.51 -14.95 -6.64
C GLY A 335 -12.31 -14.01 -5.44
N GLY A 336 -13.27 -13.93 -4.51
CA GLY A 336 -13.12 -13.15 -3.27
C GLY A 336 -13.78 -13.82 -2.08
N SER A 337 -13.83 -13.11 -0.94
CA SER A 337 -14.50 -13.52 0.31
C SER A 337 -15.90 -12.89 0.46
N GLY A 338 -16.87 -13.53 1.12
CA GLY A 338 -18.21 -12.96 1.39
C GLY A 338 -19.39 -13.92 1.19
N GLY A 339 -20.59 -13.57 1.68
CA GLY A 339 -21.80 -14.41 1.54
C GLY A 339 -22.61 -14.17 0.26
N CYS A 340 -22.34 -13.07 -0.45
CA CYS A 340 -22.93 -12.71 -1.75
C CYS A 340 -22.12 -13.21 -2.96
N LEU A 341 -21.22 -14.16 -2.71
CA LEU A 341 -20.34 -14.74 -3.71
C LEU A 341 -21.05 -15.79 -4.56
N TYR A 342 -20.57 -15.95 -5.80
CA TYR A 342 -20.43 -17.24 -6.50
C TYR A 342 -21.52 -18.29 -6.22
N PHE A 343 -22.77 -17.99 -6.54
CA PHE A 343 -23.65 -19.06 -6.96
C PHE A 343 -23.35 -19.33 -8.43
N GLU A 344 -22.51 -20.35 -8.66
CA GLU A 344 -21.95 -20.83 -9.94
C GLU A 344 -20.64 -20.09 -10.37
N ASP A 345 -19.62 -20.83 -10.85
CA ASP A 345 -18.25 -20.31 -11.10
C ASP A 345 -18.13 -19.73 -12.53
N PHE A 346 -18.18 -18.41 -12.62
CA PHE A 346 -18.40 -17.63 -13.85
C PHE A 346 -17.14 -17.06 -14.53
N ARG A 347 -15.99 -17.73 -14.43
CA ARG A 347 -14.74 -17.31 -15.12
C ARG A 347 -14.70 -17.80 -16.57
N ASN A 348 -15.81 -17.56 -17.26
CA ASN A 348 -16.36 -18.30 -18.41
C ASN A 348 -15.39 -18.43 -19.62
N PRO A 349 -14.75 -19.60 -19.84
CA PRO A 349 -13.82 -19.80 -20.94
C PRO A 349 -14.49 -20.11 -22.31
N GLY A 350 -15.81 -19.87 -22.46
CA GLY A 350 -16.57 -20.36 -23.62
C GLY A 350 -17.75 -19.54 -24.16
N GLY A 351 -17.98 -18.28 -23.75
CA GLY A 351 -19.08 -17.45 -24.30
C GLY A 351 -18.69 -16.00 -24.66
N ASN A 352 -19.68 -15.13 -24.96
CA ASN A 352 -19.42 -13.71 -25.37
C ASN A 352 -18.59 -12.93 -24.32
N ASP A 353 -17.61 -12.16 -24.75
CA ASP A 353 -16.79 -11.33 -23.86
C ASP A 353 -17.56 -10.04 -23.47
N TYR A 354 -18.52 -10.14 -22.55
CA TYR A 354 -19.23 -8.96 -22.02
C TYR A 354 -18.34 -8.21 -21.02
N HIS A 355 -17.86 -7.05 -21.45
CA HIS A 355 -17.01 -6.21 -20.63
C HIS A 355 -17.24 -4.74 -20.91
N GLN A 356 -16.84 -3.92 -19.94
CA GLN A 356 -16.72 -2.48 -20.09
C GLN A 356 -15.25 -2.08 -19.96
N ASP A 357 -14.71 -1.54 -21.05
CA ASP A 357 -13.42 -0.87 -21.08
C ASP A 357 -13.58 0.55 -20.56
N THR A 358 -13.44 0.70 -19.24
CA THR A 358 -13.87 1.93 -18.54
C THR A 358 -13.11 3.18 -18.98
N TRP A 359 -11.90 3.01 -19.52
CA TRP A 359 -11.09 4.09 -20.09
C TRP A 359 -11.71 4.74 -21.33
N ASN A 360 -12.68 4.12 -21.99
CA ASN A 360 -13.31 4.72 -23.18
C ASN A 360 -14.32 5.84 -22.85
N ASN A 361 -14.83 5.89 -21.62
CA ASN A 361 -15.75 6.93 -21.15
C ASN A 361 -15.50 7.21 -19.66
N LEU A 362 -14.32 7.74 -19.37
CA LEU A 362 -13.86 8.00 -18.02
C LEU A 362 -14.09 9.48 -17.66
N VAL A 363 -14.77 9.73 -16.53
CA VAL A 363 -15.20 11.06 -16.09
C VAL A 363 -14.71 11.34 -14.67
N ARG A 364 -14.02 12.45 -14.48
CA ARG A 364 -13.56 12.85 -13.15
C ARG A 364 -14.73 13.32 -12.29
N LEU A 365 -14.87 12.74 -11.11
CA LEU A 365 -15.84 13.20 -10.09
C LEU A 365 -15.38 14.54 -9.52
N ARG A 366 -16.25 15.54 -9.64
CA ARG A 366 -16.01 16.89 -9.15
C ARG A 366 -17.33 17.54 -8.73
N ARG A 367 -17.27 18.33 -7.65
CA ARG A 367 -18.34 19.25 -7.23
C ARG A 367 -17.97 20.65 -7.69
N GLY A 368 -18.97 21.50 -7.89
CA GLY A 368 -18.75 22.87 -8.32
C GLY A 368 -19.89 23.41 -9.16
N GLY A 369 -19.86 24.72 -9.44
CA GLY A 369 -20.90 25.40 -10.20
C GLY A 369 -21.02 24.95 -11.67
N ASP A 370 -19.99 24.28 -12.20
CA ASP A 370 -19.97 23.71 -13.54
C ASP A 370 -20.32 22.21 -13.58
N ALA A 371 -20.52 21.57 -12.42
CA ALA A 371 -20.91 20.17 -12.34
C ALA A 371 -22.43 20.00 -12.52
N PRO A 372 -22.89 18.94 -13.20
CA PRO A 372 -24.30 18.61 -13.30
C PRO A 372 -24.99 18.51 -11.93
N SER A 373 -26.30 18.75 -11.88
CA SER A 373 -27.07 18.81 -10.63
C SER A 373 -26.93 17.55 -9.77
N TRP A 374 -26.87 16.37 -10.39
CA TRP A 374 -26.70 15.11 -9.66
C TRP A 374 -25.33 14.99 -8.98
N MET A 375 -24.24 15.51 -9.56
CA MET A 375 -22.91 15.48 -8.91
C MET A 375 -22.88 16.35 -7.64
N ASN A 376 -23.74 17.36 -7.60
CA ASN A 376 -23.88 18.28 -6.48
C ASN A 376 -24.96 17.85 -5.49
N CYS A 377 -25.68 16.74 -5.72
CA CYS A 377 -26.68 16.25 -4.78
C CYS A 377 -26.03 15.82 -3.45
N GLN A 378 -26.80 15.89 -2.36
CA GLN A 378 -26.35 15.55 -1.02
C GLN A 378 -27.47 14.94 -0.18
N GLY A 379 -27.11 14.07 0.77
CA GLY A 379 -28.00 13.53 1.79
C GLY A 379 -28.97 12.46 1.31
N SER A 380 -29.90 12.06 2.19
CA SER A 380 -30.85 10.97 1.95
C SER A 380 -31.83 11.20 0.79
N GLY A 381 -31.91 12.43 0.27
CA GLY A 381 -32.67 12.77 -0.92
C GLY A 381 -31.95 12.46 -2.23
N CYS A 382 -30.67 12.08 -2.20
CA CYS A 382 -29.93 11.69 -3.40
C CYS A 382 -29.84 10.17 -3.55
N PHE A 383 -29.94 9.69 -4.80
CA PHE A 383 -29.80 8.27 -5.17
C PHE A 383 -30.57 7.34 -4.22
N ASP A 384 -31.80 7.70 -3.91
CA ASP A 384 -32.69 6.92 -3.03
C ASP A 384 -32.09 6.58 -1.65
N GLY A 385 -31.23 7.47 -1.13
CA GLY A 385 -30.57 7.33 0.17
C GLY A 385 -29.23 6.60 0.13
N ILE A 386 -28.80 6.11 -1.03
CA ILE A 386 -27.49 5.49 -1.23
C ILE A 386 -26.50 6.62 -1.48
N GLY A 387 -25.94 7.14 -0.40
CA GLY A 387 -25.22 8.42 -0.37
C GLY A 387 -24.13 8.53 -1.46
N HIS A 388 -23.98 9.74 -2.00
CA HIS A 388 -23.16 9.99 -3.16
C HIS A 388 -21.66 9.72 -2.88
N PRO A 389 -20.87 9.21 -3.85
CA PRO A 389 -19.44 8.96 -3.66
C PRO A 389 -18.66 10.15 -3.06
N MET A 390 -18.97 11.35 -3.54
CA MET A 390 -18.38 12.59 -3.04
C MET A 390 -18.89 13.10 -1.67
N GLU A 391 -19.68 12.32 -0.91
CA GLU A 391 -20.11 12.67 0.47
C GLU A 391 -19.24 12.04 1.56
N ARG A 392 -18.32 11.13 1.20
CA ARG A 392 -17.58 10.26 2.14
C ARG A 392 -16.72 10.95 3.19
N GLY A 393 -16.53 12.27 3.14
CA GLY A 393 -15.72 13.04 4.08
C GLY A 393 -14.23 12.74 3.98
N ASP A 394 -13.84 11.50 4.29
CA ASP A 394 -12.48 10.97 4.16
C ASP A 394 -12.31 10.18 2.85
N TRP A 395 -11.54 10.76 1.93
CA TRP A 395 -11.14 10.14 0.66
C TRP A 395 -10.28 8.88 0.81
N ARG A 396 -9.86 8.51 2.03
CA ARG A 396 -9.07 7.30 2.35
C ARG A 396 -9.91 6.13 2.85
N SER A 397 -11.17 6.38 3.23
CA SER A 397 -12.12 5.34 3.65
C SER A 397 -12.74 4.66 2.43
N ASN A 398 -12.81 3.32 2.40
CA ASN A 398 -13.55 2.61 1.35
C ASN A 398 -15.06 2.55 1.65
N ALA A 399 -15.49 3.21 2.72
CA ALA A 399 -16.88 3.24 3.15
C ALA A 399 -17.74 4.03 2.15
N GLY A 400 -18.78 3.40 1.60
CA GLY A 400 -19.90 4.13 0.98
C GLY A 400 -20.69 4.90 2.03
N CYS A 401 -21.44 5.93 1.63
CA CYS A 401 -22.38 6.60 2.54
C CYS A 401 -23.71 5.85 2.54
N GLY A 402 -24.17 5.38 3.71
CA GLY A 402 -25.49 4.76 3.87
C GLY A 402 -26.62 5.78 4.00
N SER A 403 -27.86 5.28 4.10
CA SER A 403 -29.11 6.06 4.23
C SER A 403 -29.15 7.04 5.41
N ASP A 404 -28.32 6.79 6.44
CA ASP A 404 -28.34 7.52 7.70
C ASP A 404 -27.13 8.47 7.85
N GLY A 405 -26.50 8.81 6.71
CA GLY A 405 -25.32 9.66 6.62
C GLY A 405 -24.00 8.89 6.75
N CYS A 406 -22.91 9.55 6.35
CA CYS A 406 -21.57 8.97 6.28
C CYS A 406 -20.95 8.62 7.65
N GLY A 407 -21.69 8.80 8.76
CA GLY A 407 -21.27 8.46 10.12
C GLY A 407 -21.65 7.05 10.60
N LYS A 408 -22.38 6.26 9.79
CA LYS A 408 -22.86 4.91 10.19
C LYS A 408 -22.76 3.83 9.11
N SER A 409 -21.92 4.02 8.10
CA SER A 409 -21.54 2.92 7.22
C SER A 409 -20.66 1.95 8.02
N SER A 410 -21.21 0.80 8.40
CA SER A 410 -20.54 -0.26 9.16
C SER A 410 -19.49 -1.03 8.34
N VAL A 411 -18.81 -0.35 7.42
CA VAL A 411 -17.63 -0.81 6.68
C VAL A 411 -16.53 0.25 6.81
N GLY A 412 -16.28 0.65 8.05
CA GLY A 412 -15.29 1.67 8.44
C GLY A 412 -13.84 1.17 8.34
N GLY A 413 -13.43 0.66 7.18
CA GLY A 413 -12.04 0.32 6.90
C GLY A 413 -11.37 1.40 6.04
N SER A 414 -10.23 1.91 6.51
CA SER A 414 -9.25 2.60 5.65
C SER A 414 -8.82 1.67 4.51
N ILE A 415 -8.56 2.21 3.31
CA ILE A 415 -7.96 1.40 2.23
C ILE A 415 -6.63 0.81 2.74
N PRO A 416 -6.42 -0.52 2.63
CA PRO A 416 -5.38 -1.29 3.34
C PRO A 416 -3.95 -0.84 3.06
N PHE A 417 -3.75 -0.20 1.91
CA PHE A 417 -2.42 0.14 1.41
C PHE A 417 -2.12 1.62 1.49
N VAL A 418 -3.00 2.46 2.07
CA VAL A 418 -2.52 3.77 2.55
C VAL A 418 -1.53 3.57 3.72
N ASN A 419 -1.64 2.42 4.39
CA ASN A 419 -0.82 2.02 5.54
C ASN A 419 0.37 1.11 5.17
N ASP A 420 0.52 0.72 3.89
CA ASP A 420 1.75 0.11 3.34
C ASP A 420 1.71 0.19 1.81
N PRO A 421 1.88 1.39 1.24
CA PRO A 421 1.67 1.60 -0.19
C PRO A 421 2.76 0.99 -1.08
N ILE A 422 3.82 0.42 -0.50
CA ILE A 422 5.02 0.05 -1.26
C ILE A 422 5.69 -1.24 -0.81
N GLY A 423 5.16 -1.93 0.21
CA GLY A 423 5.77 -3.16 0.70
C GLY A 423 7.19 -2.96 1.22
N LEU A 424 7.55 -1.72 1.60
CA LEU A 424 8.91 -1.30 1.94
C LEU A 424 9.52 -2.01 3.15
N GLU A 425 8.70 -2.74 3.90
CA GLU A 425 9.20 -3.59 4.96
C GLU A 425 10.14 -4.68 4.42
N TYR A 426 9.98 -5.09 3.17
CA TYR A 426 10.78 -6.14 2.59
C TYR A 426 11.49 -5.70 1.31
N SER A 427 12.72 -6.17 1.15
CA SER A 427 13.50 -5.95 -0.08
C SER A 427 14.18 -7.24 -0.49
N ALA A 428 14.35 -7.42 -1.80
CA ALA A 428 15.27 -8.45 -2.28
C ALA A 428 16.71 -7.95 -2.13
N ILE A 429 17.66 -8.85 -1.87
CA ILE A 429 19.07 -8.51 -1.69
C ILE A 429 19.84 -9.13 -2.85
N SER A 430 20.36 -8.32 -3.76
CA SER A 430 21.08 -8.76 -4.95
C SER A 430 22.59 -8.82 -4.71
N ALA A 431 23.24 -9.89 -5.17
CA ALA A 431 24.69 -9.99 -5.21
C ALA A 431 25.24 -9.33 -6.48
N LYS A 432 26.23 -8.44 -6.33
CA LYS A 432 26.74 -7.59 -7.41
C LYS A 432 27.30 -8.40 -8.59
N HIS A 433 28.03 -9.48 -8.33
CA HIS A 433 28.72 -10.25 -9.37
C HIS A 433 27.79 -11.06 -10.28
N SER A 434 26.62 -11.46 -9.78
CA SER A 434 25.69 -12.34 -10.51
C SER A 434 24.36 -11.66 -10.88
N GLY A 435 23.99 -10.56 -10.20
CA GLY A 435 22.67 -9.94 -10.30
C GLY A 435 21.53 -10.78 -9.70
N LYS A 436 21.84 -11.96 -9.13
CA LYS A 436 20.87 -12.84 -8.47
C LYS A 436 20.58 -12.37 -7.06
N VAL A 437 19.49 -12.86 -6.47
CA VAL A 437 19.02 -12.42 -5.15
C VAL A 437 19.15 -13.51 -4.10
N LEU A 438 19.33 -13.11 -2.83
CA LEU A 438 19.32 -14.02 -1.69
C LEU A 438 17.93 -14.65 -1.52
N ASP A 439 17.91 -15.97 -1.44
CA ASP A 439 16.74 -16.82 -1.51
C ASP A 439 16.81 -17.92 -0.43
N VAL A 440 15.69 -18.20 0.22
CA VAL A 440 15.55 -19.38 1.09
C VAL A 440 15.16 -20.59 0.24
N SER A 441 16.04 -21.59 0.21
CA SER A 441 15.91 -22.78 -0.63
C SER A 441 14.56 -23.48 -0.50
N GLY A 442 13.88 -23.67 -1.63
CA GLY A 442 12.64 -24.44 -1.74
C GLY A 442 11.44 -23.80 -1.04
N VAL A 443 11.48 -22.49 -0.77
CA VAL A 443 10.40 -21.74 -0.08
C VAL A 443 10.07 -22.37 1.29
N SER A 444 11.02 -23.11 1.88
CA SER A 444 10.79 -23.87 3.10
C SER A 444 10.62 -22.93 4.29
N THR A 445 9.77 -23.29 5.24
CA THR A 445 9.61 -22.59 6.53
C THR A 445 10.34 -23.30 7.68
N SER A 446 11.07 -24.38 7.41
CA SER A 446 11.83 -25.14 8.41
C SER A 446 13.13 -24.47 8.83
N ASP A 447 13.60 -24.76 10.04
CA ASP A 447 14.95 -24.35 10.49
C ASP A 447 16.04 -25.11 9.73
N ASN A 448 17.25 -24.53 9.71
CA ASN A 448 18.45 -25.12 9.10
C ASN A 448 18.37 -25.30 7.58
N VAL A 449 17.56 -24.48 6.91
CA VAL A 449 17.47 -24.45 5.44
C VAL A 449 18.51 -23.46 4.90
N ASN A 450 19.17 -23.82 3.80
CA ASN A 450 20.17 -22.99 3.16
C ASN A 450 19.59 -21.66 2.68
N ILE A 451 20.38 -20.61 2.87
CA ILE A 451 20.24 -19.38 2.10
C ILE A 451 21.26 -19.44 0.98
N TRP A 452 20.81 -19.16 -0.25
CA TRP A 452 21.62 -19.22 -1.46
C TRP A 452 21.22 -18.08 -2.40
N GLN A 453 21.91 -17.91 -3.52
CA GLN A 453 21.43 -17.02 -4.57
C GLN A 453 20.51 -17.75 -5.54
N TRP A 454 19.51 -17.03 -6.06
CA TRP A 454 18.62 -17.51 -7.10
C TRP A 454 18.21 -16.37 -8.04
N THR A 455 17.77 -16.72 -9.25
CA THR A 455 17.15 -15.79 -10.19
C THR A 455 16.01 -15.04 -9.51
N ASN A 456 15.98 -13.71 -9.63
CA ASN A 456 14.91 -12.92 -9.03
C ASN A 456 13.59 -13.20 -9.73
N VAL A 457 12.68 -13.86 -9.02
CA VAL A 457 11.31 -14.19 -9.48
C VAL A 457 10.25 -13.48 -8.64
N GLY A 458 10.66 -12.58 -7.74
CA GLY A 458 9.75 -11.75 -6.94
C GLY A 458 8.96 -12.50 -5.87
N GLN A 459 9.31 -13.75 -5.56
CA GLN A 459 8.64 -14.56 -4.53
C GLN A 459 9.00 -14.09 -3.11
N ASP A 460 8.15 -14.44 -2.14
CA ASP A 460 8.30 -13.95 -0.76
C ASP A 460 9.50 -14.58 -0.01
N ASN A 461 10.02 -15.73 -0.44
CA ASN A 461 11.27 -16.30 0.08
C ASN A 461 12.54 -15.57 -0.39
N GLN A 462 12.40 -14.60 -1.30
CA GLN A 462 13.46 -13.72 -1.79
C GLN A 462 13.40 -12.33 -1.16
N LYS A 463 12.49 -12.12 -0.21
CA LYS A 463 12.18 -10.82 0.39
C LYS A 463 12.55 -10.83 1.87
N TRP A 464 13.35 -9.85 2.28
CA TRP A 464 13.93 -9.76 3.61
C TRP A 464 13.52 -8.47 4.29
N ALA A 465 13.01 -8.58 5.52
CA ALA A 465 12.81 -7.44 6.40
C ALA A 465 14.07 -7.17 7.21
N LEU A 466 14.35 -5.88 7.37
CA LEU A 466 15.47 -5.40 8.16
C LEU A 466 14.98 -4.89 9.51
N GLU A 467 15.57 -5.40 10.58
CA GLU A 467 15.24 -5.01 11.94
C GLU A 467 16.50 -4.63 12.71
N SER A 468 16.55 -3.40 13.22
CA SER A 468 17.67 -2.91 14.04
C SER A 468 17.69 -3.60 15.39
N THR A 469 18.88 -3.97 15.87
CA THR A 469 19.07 -4.47 17.24
C THR A 469 19.45 -3.38 18.23
N GLY A 470 19.45 -2.10 17.81
CA GLY A 470 19.70 -0.92 18.66
C GLY A 470 21.17 -0.64 18.98
N ASP A 471 22.08 -1.51 18.54
CA ASP A 471 23.53 -1.44 18.78
C ASP A 471 24.33 -1.30 17.47
N GLY A 472 23.68 -0.83 16.39
CA GLY A 472 24.28 -0.65 15.06
C GLY A 472 24.30 -1.91 14.19
N TYR A 473 23.66 -2.99 14.64
CA TYR A 473 23.50 -4.23 13.89
C TYR A 473 22.03 -4.48 13.53
N PHE A 474 21.82 -5.42 12.62
CA PHE A 474 20.51 -5.76 12.11
C PHE A 474 20.27 -7.27 12.04
N ARG A 475 19.01 -7.67 12.20
CA ARG A 475 18.49 -8.98 11.82
C ARG A 475 17.82 -8.89 10.45
N PHE A 476 17.98 -9.95 9.65
CA PHE A 476 17.36 -10.09 8.34
C PHE A 476 16.32 -11.20 8.41
N ILE A 477 15.04 -10.86 8.24
CA ILE A 477 13.90 -11.75 8.46
C ILE A 477 13.24 -12.09 7.13
N ALA A 478 13.20 -13.37 6.76
CA ALA A 478 12.57 -13.80 5.52
C ALA A 478 11.03 -13.62 5.59
N LYS A 479 10.44 -12.98 4.57
CA LYS A 479 9.00 -12.63 4.55
C LYS A 479 8.10 -13.86 4.67
N HIS A 480 8.42 -14.95 3.97
CA HIS A 480 7.55 -16.12 3.89
C HIS A 480 7.54 -16.98 5.17
N SER A 481 8.60 -16.92 5.99
CA SER A 481 8.76 -17.80 7.16
C SER A 481 8.84 -17.06 8.50
N GLY A 482 9.12 -15.75 8.49
CA GLY A 482 9.38 -14.98 9.71
C GLY A 482 10.69 -15.36 10.41
N LYS A 483 11.60 -16.09 9.74
CA LYS A 483 12.86 -16.59 10.29
C LYS A 483 14.05 -15.74 9.91
N CYS A 484 15.09 -15.78 10.74
CA CYS A 484 16.26 -14.94 10.61
C CYS A 484 17.37 -15.61 9.79
N MET A 485 18.08 -14.80 9.02
CA MET A 485 19.39 -15.15 8.47
C MET A 485 20.37 -15.43 9.62
N ASN A 486 21.07 -16.56 9.57
CA ASN A 486 21.84 -17.06 10.70
C ASN A 486 23.09 -17.81 10.22
N VAL A 487 24.26 -17.45 10.74
CA VAL A 487 25.49 -18.24 10.53
C VAL A 487 25.39 -19.51 11.38
N LYS A 488 25.36 -20.68 10.70
CA LYS A 488 25.02 -21.97 11.31
C LYS A 488 25.87 -22.27 12.54
N GLY A 489 25.20 -22.48 13.67
CA GLY A 489 25.81 -22.85 14.95
C GLY A 489 26.68 -21.76 15.58
N GLY A 490 26.64 -20.52 15.09
CA GLY A 490 27.49 -19.43 15.57
C GLY A 490 28.99 -19.69 15.36
N SER A 491 29.35 -20.52 14.38
CA SER A 491 30.74 -20.83 14.07
C SER A 491 31.48 -19.57 13.59
N THR A 492 32.77 -19.49 13.90
CA THR A 492 33.69 -18.44 13.39
C THR A 492 34.56 -18.94 12.24
N ALA A 493 34.36 -20.18 11.79
CA ALA A 493 35.12 -20.77 10.69
C ALA A 493 34.70 -20.20 9.33
N ALA A 494 35.69 -19.91 8.49
CA ALA A 494 35.48 -19.52 7.09
C ALA A 494 34.78 -20.66 6.33
N GLY A 495 33.87 -20.31 5.43
CA GLY A 495 33.11 -21.27 4.62
C GLY A 495 31.85 -21.78 5.31
N MET A 496 31.54 -21.32 6.52
CA MET A 496 30.35 -21.79 7.21
C MET A 496 29.08 -21.26 6.59
N ASN A 497 28.16 -22.20 6.38
CA ASN A 497 26.88 -21.96 5.76
C ASN A 497 26.03 -20.95 6.53
N VAL A 498 25.35 -20.09 5.77
CA VAL A 498 24.29 -19.22 6.26
C VAL A 498 22.95 -19.89 5.98
N ILE A 499 22.12 -19.97 7.00
CA ILE A 499 20.84 -20.67 7.00
C ILE A 499 19.73 -19.73 7.45
N GLN A 500 18.48 -20.09 7.17
CA GLN A 500 17.38 -19.56 7.97
C GLN A 500 17.27 -20.34 9.28
N TYR A 501 16.97 -19.63 10.36
CA TYR A 501 16.71 -20.21 11.67
C TYR A 501 15.73 -19.34 12.44
N SER A 502 14.99 -19.95 13.38
CA SER A 502 14.13 -19.22 14.31
C SER A 502 14.89 -18.03 14.94
N CYS A 503 14.33 -16.83 14.82
CA CYS A 503 14.96 -15.60 15.32
C CYS A 503 15.16 -15.68 16.84
N GLY A 504 16.35 -15.37 17.31
CA GLY A 504 16.68 -15.32 18.73
C GLY A 504 17.32 -13.99 19.13
N GLY A 505 18.31 -14.07 20.02
CA GLY A 505 19.16 -12.93 20.39
C GLY A 505 20.67 -13.20 20.19
N GLY A 506 21.05 -14.21 19.43
CA GLY A 506 22.45 -14.58 19.19
C GLY A 506 23.21 -13.50 18.41
N ASN A 507 24.54 -13.47 18.52
CA ASN A 507 25.37 -12.56 17.71
C ASN A 507 25.57 -13.08 16.28
N ASN A 508 25.27 -14.36 16.01
CA ASN A 508 25.42 -14.99 14.70
C ASN A 508 24.25 -14.78 13.73
N GLU A 509 23.23 -14.06 14.17
CA GLU A 509 22.10 -13.58 13.35
C GLU A 509 22.06 -12.04 13.27
N ARG A 510 23.11 -11.38 13.75
CA ARG A 510 23.25 -9.92 13.77
C ARG A 510 24.34 -9.51 12.81
N PHE A 511 24.00 -8.66 11.86
CA PHE A 511 24.90 -8.24 10.81
C PHE A 511 25.02 -6.72 10.77
N GLN A 512 26.24 -6.23 10.60
CA GLN A 512 26.52 -4.84 10.31
C GLN A 512 26.54 -4.65 8.79
N LEU A 513 25.94 -3.55 8.31
CA LEU A 513 26.04 -3.15 6.91
C LEU A 513 27.24 -2.22 6.76
N LEU A 514 28.23 -2.64 5.97
CA LEU A 514 29.43 -1.88 5.68
C LEU A 514 29.33 -1.31 4.26
N SER A 515 29.21 0.01 4.13
CA SER A 515 29.00 0.66 2.81
C SER A 515 30.23 0.58 1.91
N TYR A 516 29.99 0.36 0.61
CA TYR A 516 30.97 0.47 -0.47
C TYR A 516 30.78 1.72 -1.35
N GLY A 517 29.80 2.57 -1.04
CA GLY A 517 29.31 3.57 -1.99
C GLY A 517 28.41 2.98 -3.07
N ASP A 518 27.80 3.85 -3.87
CA ASP A 518 26.91 3.50 -5.00
C ASP A 518 25.78 2.51 -4.65
N GLY A 519 25.31 2.52 -3.40
CA GLY A 519 24.23 1.66 -2.91
C GLY A 519 24.64 0.22 -2.59
N PHE A 520 25.93 -0.13 -2.70
CA PHE A 520 26.43 -1.45 -2.32
C PHE A 520 26.91 -1.51 -0.87
N PHE A 521 26.77 -2.66 -0.24
CA PHE A 521 27.24 -2.93 1.12
C PHE A 521 27.74 -4.38 1.27
N ALA A 522 28.59 -4.63 2.27
CA ALA A 522 28.85 -5.97 2.81
C ALA A 522 28.01 -6.21 4.07
N LEU A 523 27.71 -7.48 4.33
CA LEU A 523 27.07 -7.95 5.56
C LEU A 523 28.13 -8.60 6.44
N GLN A 524 28.53 -7.93 7.52
CA GLN A 524 29.52 -8.48 8.45
C GLN A 524 28.83 -9.06 9.68
N ALA A 525 29.07 -10.35 9.96
CA ALA A 525 28.50 -11.03 11.12
C ALA A 525 29.15 -10.54 12.43
N LYS A 526 28.32 -10.18 13.42
CA LYS A 526 28.78 -9.59 14.69
C LYS A 526 29.69 -10.52 15.49
N HIS A 527 29.42 -11.83 15.50
CA HIS A 527 30.17 -12.79 16.33
C HIS A 527 31.55 -13.15 15.78
N SER A 528 31.76 -13.09 14.46
CA SER A 528 32.99 -13.54 13.79
C SER A 528 33.77 -12.41 13.10
N SER A 529 33.16 -11.24 12.90
CA SER A 529 33.70 -10.15 12.06
C SER A 529 33.98 -10.58 10.60
N GLN A 530 33.40 -11.70 10.16
CA GLN A 530 33.47 -12.19 8.77
C GLN A 530 32.31 -11.65 7.94
N CYS A 531 32.52 -11.55 6.63
CA CYS A 531 31.53 -11.06 5.69
C CYS A 531 30.73 -12.22 5.10
N LEU A 532 29.50 -11.95 4.70
CA LEU A 532 28.73 -12.90 3.91
C LEU A 532 29.24 -12.90 2.46
N ASP A 533 29.31 -14.09 1.89
CA ASP A 533 29.97 -14.37 0.61
C ASP A 533 29.15 -15.41 -0.16
N ILE A 534 28.92 -15.18 -1.45
CA ILE A 534 28.42 -16.23 -2.34
C ILE A 534 29.58 -17.15 -2.69
N ALA A 535 29.52 -18.38 -2.17
CA ALA A 535 30.63 -19.32 -2.14
C ALA A 535 31.31 -19.48 -3.51
N GLY A 536 32.61 -19.17 -3.54
CA GLY A 536 33.45 -19.30 -4.74
C GLY A 536 33.09 -18.34 -5.88
N GLY A 537 32.30 -17.29 -5.61
CA GLY A 537 31.84 -16.35 -6.62
C GLY A 537 30.92 -16.98 -7.67
N ALA A 538 30.17 -18.02 -7.29
CA ALA A 538 29.25 -18.72 -8.19
C ALA A 538 28.32 -17.73 -8.90
N THR A 539 28.03 -17.93 -10.19
CA THR A 539 27.13 -17.07 -10.97
C THR A 539 25.78 -17.72 -11.30
N GLY A 540 25.66 -19.03 -11.07
CA GLY A 540 24.45 -19.81 -11.28
C GLY A 540 23.53 -19.84 -10.06
N ASP A 541 22.31 -20.32 -10.28
CA ASP A 541 21.34 -20.59 -9.21
C ASP A 541 21.87 -21.66 -8.26
N GLY A 542 21.55 -21.51 -6.97
CA GLY A 542 21.94 -22.45 -5.92
C GLY A 542 23.34 -22.23 -5.33
N GLY A 543 24.04 -21.16 -5.71
CA GLY A 543 25.29 -20.74 -5.05
C GLY A 543 25.03 -20.40 -3.58
N LEU A 544 25.63 -21.17 -2.66
CA LEU A 544 25.38 -21.04 -1.22
C LEU A 544 25.89 -19.71 -0.66
N LEU A 545 25.15 -19.13 0.26
CA LEU A 545 25.61 -18.03 1.09
C LEU A 545 26.39 -18.60 2.28
N ILE A 546 27.63 -18.16 2.43
CA ILE A 546 28.53 -18.55 3.52
C ILE A 546 29.02 -17.30 4.25
N GLN A 547 29.66 -17.48 5.40
CA GLN A 547 30.59 -16.47 5.91
C GLN A 547 32.00 -16.74 5.42
N TRP A 548 32.77 -15.68 5.19
CA TRP A 548 34.16 -15.73 4.75
C TRP A 548 34.93 -14.51 5.30
N PRO A 549 36.26 -14.59 5.52
CA PRO A 549 37.06 -13.41 5.83
C PRO A 549 36.83 -12.34 4.77
N CYS A 550 36.40 -11.14 5.19
CA CYS A 550 36.04 -10.04 4.30
C CYS A 550 37.16 -9.78 3.27
N ALA A 551 36.94 -10.22 2.04
CA ALA A 551 37.87 -10.14 0.93
C ALA A 551 37.62 -8.91 0.04
N TRP A 552 36.48 -8.25 0.22
CA TRP A 552 36.06 -7.05 -0.49
C TRP A 552 35.85 -7.25 -2.00
N THR A 553 35.56 -8.50 -2.39
CA THR A 553 35.29 -8.95 -3.76
C THR A 553 33.81 -8.75 -4.13
N ASP A 554 33.48 -8.78 -5.43
CA ASP A 554 32.13 -8.50 -5.90
C ASP A 554 31.07 -9.54 -5.47
N ASN A 555 31.48 -10.75 -5.06
CA ASN A 555 30.60 -11.77 -4.48
C ASN A 555 30.32 -11.59 -2.98
N GLU A 556 30.89 -10.57 -2.35
CA GLU A 556 30.57 -10.10 -0.98
C GLU A 556 29.83 -8.74 -1.00
N LYS A 557 29.57 -8.19 -2.18
CA LYS A 557 28.89 -6.90 -2.36
C LYS A 557 27.43 -7.13 -2.69
N PHE A 558 26.56 -6.60 -1.85
CA PHE A 558 25.12 -6.72 -1.97
C PHE A 558 24.46 -5.36 -2.15
N GLN A 559 23.27 -5.36 -2.72
CA GLN A 559 22.41 -4.19 -2.87
C GLN A 559 20.96 -4.58 -2.61
N PHE A 560 20.19 -3.70 -1.95
CA PHE A 560 18.75 -3.88 -1.85
C PHE A 560 18.08 -3.50 -3.18
N LEU A 561 17.22 -4.38 -3.69
CA LEU A 561 16.32 -4.08 -4.79
C LEU A 561 14.99 -3.62 -4.21
N ARG A 562 14.55 -2.42 -4.62
CA ARG A 562 13.27 -1.81 -4.25
C ARG A 562 12.24 -1.96 -5.36
#